data_AF-A0AAW5LSI8-F1
#
_entry.id   AF-A0AAW5LSI8-F1
#
_cell.length_a   1.000
_cell.length_b   1.000
_cell.length_c   1.000
_cell.angle_alpha   90.00
_cell.angle_beta   90.00
_cell.angle_gamma   90.00
#
_symmetry.space_group_name_H-M   'P 1'
#
loop_
_entity.id
_entity.type
_entity.pdbx_description
1 polymer ?
#
loop_
_entity_poly.entity_id
_entity_poly.type
_entity_poly.pdbx_seq_one_letter_code
_entity_poly.pdbx_strand_id
1 'polypeptide(L)'
;MKTFISKLMLVSTVVLLAACQSNQVKGGESSSSSASSQVSDSSSLQQASTIASSSETQASSVTTPELSEVYQSVIDRYQANMGQPAEAINQDEVSSYLSLLTSQRQEYSGVFYSLYDVNHDGTEELLLALDKSEEYVLIDLYTQLADESLRLVDNFRNLGFEIGPDALLRPLQDGTYLFEGDGVFRIYQYNAMIPGLKRISESDTNPETSPLLELRSLHWVKL
;
A
#
# COMPACT_ATOMS: atom_id res chain seq x y z
N MET A 1 47.39 -45.70 15.57
CA MET A 1 48.31 -44.79 14.87
C MET A 1 47.53 -43.58 14.39
N LYS A 2 47.98 -42.38 14.82
CA LYS A 2 47.82 -41.05 14.23
C LYS A 2 46.42 -40.59 13.73
N THR A 3 45.80 -39.79 14.60
CA THR A 3 44.96 -38.61 14.29
C THR A 3 45.64 -37.66 13.30
N PHE A 4 44.88 -36.91 12.50
CA PHE A 4 45.10 -35.49 12.13
C PHE A 4 44.03 -35.07 11.10
N ILE A 5 43.07 -34.23 11.50
CA ILE A 5 42.38 -33.34 10.53
C ILE A 5 42.41 -31.93 11.09
N SER A 6 42.85 -31.05 10.20
CA SER A 6 43.36 -29.71 10.38
C SER A 6 42.26 -28.70 10.75
N LYS A 7 42.52 -27.86 11.75
CA LYS A 7 41.73 -26.65 12.02
C LYS A 7 42.25 -25.53 11.11
N LEU A 8 41.47 -25.18 10.09
CA LEU A 8 41.72 -24.00 9.27
C LEU A 8 41.23 -22.76 10.03
N MET A 9 42.17 -22.02 10.61
CA MET A 9 41.96 -20.67 11.11
C MET A 9 41.85 -19.73 9.91
N LEU A 10 40.73 -19.01 9.77
CA LEU A 10 40.61 -17.92 8.81
C LEU A 10 40.33 -16.61 9.55
N VAL A 11 41.22 -15.67 9.26
CA VAL A 11 41.47 -14.36 9.86
C VAL A 11 40.29 -13.43 9.62
N SER A 12 39.76 -12.82 10.68
CA SER A 12 38.79 -11.72 10.61
C SER A 12 39.52 -10.41 10.91
N THR A 13 39.80 -9.63 9.87
CA THR A 13 40.29 -8.26 9.99
C THR A 13 39.10 -7.31 10.03
N VAL A 14 38.86 -6.72 11.20
CA VAL A 14 37.91 -5.63 11.43
C VAL A 14 38.54 -4.34 10.92
N VAL A 15 37.90 -3.66 9.97
CA VAL A 15 38.19 -2.27 9.61
C VAL A 15 37.09 -1.40 10.18
N LEU A 16 37.42 -0.63 11.22
CA LEU A 16 36.60 0.45 11.77
C LEU A 16 37.00 1.75 11.06
N LEU A 17 36.11 2.30 10.23
CA LEU A 17 36.22 3.68 9.73
C LEU A 17 35.24 4.55 10.55
N ALA A 18 35.83 5.34 11.46
CA ALA A 18 35.15 6.38 12.22
C ALA A 18 34.98 7.65 11.39
N ALA A 19 33.89 8.36 11.67
CA ALA A 19 33.33 9.46 10.93
C ALA A 19 33.94 10.85 11.24
N CYS A 20 33.47 11.81 10.42
CA CYS A 20 33.31 13.24 10.66
C CYS A 20 34.51 14.18 10.42
N GLN A 21 34.42 14.97 9.35
CA GLN A 21 34.93 16.34 9.32
C GLN A 21 33.78 17.31 9.06
N SER A 22 33.54 18.15 10.06
CA SER A 22 32.76 19.38 9.98
C SER A 22 33.55 20.41 9.18
N ASN A 23 32.99 20.90 8.08
CA ASN A 23 33.47 22.12 7.44
C ASN A 23 32.57 23.29 7.81
N GLN A 24 33.21 24.24 8.49
CA GLN A 24 32.70 25.58 8.73
C GLN A 24 32.53 26.32 7.40
N VAL A 25 31.38 26.99 7.25
CA VAL A 25 31.30 28.19 6.41
C VAL A 25 30.96 29.36 7.31
N LYS A 26 31.78 30.39 7.14
CA LYS A 26 31.91 31.62 7.90
C LYS A 26 31.11 32.71 7.19
N GLY A 27 30.30 33.43 7.95
CA GLY A 27 29.63 34.68 7.57
C GLY A 27 28.52 34.90 8.59
N GLY A 28 28.57 35.85 9.51
CA GLY A 28 29.31 37.10 9.56
C GLY A 28 28.27 38.19 9.72
N GLU A 29 27.81 38.45 10.94
CA GLU A 29 26.90 39.56 11.23
C GLU A 29 27.11 40.06 12.66
N SER A 30 27.37 41.35 12.79
CA SER A 30 27.28 42.12 14.04
C SER A 30 26.28 43.25 13.80
N SER A 31 25.13 43.12 14.46
CA SER A 31 24.31 44.15 15.11
C SER A 31 24.23 45.55 14.48
N SER A 32 23.03 46.00 14.12
CA SER A 32 22.34 47.10 14.85
C SER A 32 20.95 47.46 14.29
N SER A 33 20.01 47.57 15.24
CA SER A 33 18.94 48.59 15.39
C SER A 33 17.75 48.68 14.41
N SER A 34 16.57 48.32 14.96
CA SER A 34 15.42 49.22 15.27
C SER A 34 14.19 49.33 14.34
N ALA A 35 13.03 49.01 14.97
CA ALA A 35 11.68 49.62 14.89
C ALA A 35 10.92 49.64 13.53
N SER A 36 9.80 48.93 13.36
CA SER A 36 8.42 49.06 13.91
C SER A 36 7.44 49.81 12.98
N SER A 37 6.19 49.33 12.98
CA SER A 37 4.90 49.93 12.54
C SER A 37 4.45 49.49 11.14
N GLN A 38 3.40 48.67 10.98
CA GLN A 38 1.95 48.81 11.23
C GLN A 38 1.13 49.21 9.98
N VAL A 39 0.13 48.36 9.69
CA VAL A 39 -1.25 48.56 9.19
C VAL A 39 -1.57 49.35 7.91
N SER A 40 -2.51 48.80 7.12
CA SER A 40 -3.70 49.43 6.49
C SER A 40 -4.34 48.37 5.56
N ASP A 41 -5.52 47.80 5.80
CA ASP A 41 -6.92 48.30 5.77
C ASP A 41 -7.59 48.37 4.37
N SER A 42 -8.68 47.58 4.25
CA SER A 42 -9.95 47.78 3.49
C SER A 42 -9.90 47.95 1.95
N SER A 43 -10.74 47.31 1.12
CA SER A 43 -12.20 47.50 1.09
C SER A 43 -12.89 46.69 -0.04
N SER A 44 -14.09 46.19 0.28
CA SER A 44 -15.32 45.96 -0.53
C SER A 44 -15.29 45.71 -2.04
N LEU A 45 -16.08 44.73 -2.52
CA LEU A 45 -17.36 44.98 -3.21
C LEU A 45 -18.18 43.70 -3.40
N GLN A 46 -19.48 43.82 -3.14
CA GLN A 46 -20.53 42.85 -3.41
C GLN A 46 -20.86 42.85 -4.90
N GLN A 47 -21.13 41.68 -5.48
CA GLN A 47 -21.97 41.62 -6.68
C GLN A 47 -22.92 40.43 -6.57
N ALA A 48 -24.20 40.78 -6.44
CA ALA A 48 -25.32 39.88 -6.60
C ALA A 48 -25.51 39.54 -8.07
N SER A 49 -25.72 38.25 -8.36
CA SER A 49 -26.26 37.78 -9.64
C SER A 49 -27.29 36.69 -9.34
N THR A 50 -28.56 37.06 -9.43
CA THR A 50 -29.69 36.14 -9.60
C THR A 50 -29.65 35.54 -11.00
N ILE A 51 -29.47 34.23 -11.15
CA ILE A 51 -29.88 33.50 -12.36
C ILE A 51 -30.49 32.15 -11.98
N ALA A 52 -31.77 32.04 -12.34
CA ALA A 52 -32.60 30.88 -12.66
C ALA A 52 -32.18 29.48 -12.19
N SER A 53 -33.07 28.91 -11.39
CA SER A 53 -33.30 27.47 -11.23
C SER A 53 -33.49 26.80 -12.59
N SER A 54 -32.53 25.99 -13.00
CA SER A 54 -32.71 24.93 -13.99
C SER A 54 -32.21 23.64 -13.36
N SER A 55 -33.16 22.79 -12.99
CA SER A 55 -32.92 21.43 -12.57
C SER A 55 -32.38 20.65 -13.76
N GLU A 56 -31.07 20.48 -13.83
CA GLU A 56 -30.44 19.51 -14.71
C GLU A 56 -29.96 18.34 -13.86
N THR A 57 -30.65 17.22 -14.05
CA THR A 57 -30.28 15.91 -13.56
C THR A 57 -28.91 15.56 -14.16
N GLN A 58 -27.82 15.85 -13.45
CA GLN A 58 -26.52 15.28 -13.78
C GLN A 58 -26.62 13.78 -13.56
N ALA A 59 -26.77 13.05 -14.66
CA ALA A 59 -26.32 11.67 -14.69
C ALA A 59 -24.82 11.71 -14.39
N SER A 60 -24.46 11.33 -13.17
CA SER A 60 -23.07 11.07 -12.81
C SER A 60 -22.58 9.98 -13.76
N SER A 61 -21.89 10.39 -14.83
CA SER A 61 -20.97 9.50 -15.52
C SER A 61 -19.94 9.12 -14.47
N VAL A 62 -20.06 7.90 -13.93
CA VAL A 62 -19.00 7.25 -13.18
C VAL A 62 -17.82 7.21 -14.14
N THR A 63 -16.90 8.15 -14.00
CA THR A 63 -15.61 8.09 -14.67
C THR A 63 -14.91 6.89 -14.05
N THR A 64 -14.93 5.76 -14.75
CA THR A 64 -14.07 4.64 -14.43
C THR A 64 -12.65 5.20 -14.29
N PRO A 65 -11.96 4.99 -13.16
CA PRO A 65 -10.58 5.42 -13.00
C PRO A 65 -9.77 4.98 -14.21
N GLU A 66 -8.89 5.83 -14.73
CA GLU A 66 -8.05 5.46 -15.87
C GLU A 66 -7.07 4.38 -15.40
N LEU A 67 -7.42 3.13 -15.67
CA LEU A 67 -6.60 1.98 -15.31
C LEU A 67 -5.34 2.00 -16.18
N SER A 68 -4.17 2.17 -15.56
CA SER A 68 -2.89 2.02 -16.25
C SER A 68 -2.81 0.68 -16.99
N GLU A 69 -2.24 0.66 -18.19
CA GLU A 69 -2.05 -0.56 -19.00
C GLU A 69 -1.36 -1.67 -18.21
N VAL A 70 -0.46 -1.28 -17.30
CA VAL A 70 0.25 -2.17 -16.38
C VAL A 70 -0.72 -3.02 -15.55
N TYR A 71 -1.75 -2.37 -15.00
CA TYR A 71 -2.76 -3.02 -14.17
C TYR A 71 -3.84 -3.73 -14.98
N GLN A 72 -4.13 -3.30 -16.21
CA GLN A 72 -5.07 -4.01 -17.09
C GLN A 72 -4.66 -5.49 -17.26
N SER A 73 -3.36 -5.76 -17.43
CA SER A 73 -2.86 -7.14 -17.53
C SER A 73 -3.13 -7.97 -16.27
N VAL A 74 -3.10 -7.36 -15.08
CA VAL A 74 -3.43 -8.01 -13.80
C VAL A 74 -4.91 -8.34 -13.78
N ILE A 75 -5.76 -7.38 -14.14
CA ILE A 75 -7.21 -7.55 -14.21
C ILE A 75 -7.61 -8.68 -15.15
N ASP A 76 -7.02 -8.73 -16.34
CA ASP A 76 -7.30 -9.77 -17.34
C ASP A 76 -6.97 -11.18 -16.81
N ARG A 77 -5.83 -11.33 -16.11
CA ARG A 77 -5.46 -12.61 -15.46
C ARG A 77 -6.47 -13.01 -14.40
N TYR A 78 -6.91 -12.07 -13.57
CA TYR A 78 -7.93 -12.32 -12.56
C TYR A 78 -9.26 -12.76 -13.18
N GLN A 79 -9.75 -12.06 -14.19
CA GLN A 79 -10.99 -12.41 -14.89
C GLN A 79 -10.92 -13.79 -15.56
N ALA A 80 -9.78 -14.13 -16.17
CA ALA A 80 -9.58 -15.45 -16.79
C ALA A 80 -9.61 -16.61 -15.79
N ASN A 81 -9.25 -16.37 -14.52
CA ASN A 81 -9.22 -17.38 -13.46
C ASN A 81 -10.49 -17.39 -12.60
N MET A 82 -11.42 -16.45 -12.78
CA MET A 82 -12.67 -16.43 -12.03
C MET A 82 -13.53 -17.68 -12.31
N GLY A 83 -14.02 -18.30 -11.24
CA GLY A 83 -14.88 -19.48 -11.32
C GLY A 83 -14.15 -20.79 -11.60
N GLN A 84 -12.82 -20.78 -11.70
CA GLN A 84 -12.02 -22.00 -11.77
C GLN A 84 -11.98 -22.72 -10.40
N PRO A 85 -11.92 -24.06 -10.39
CA PRO A 85 -11.68 -24.81 -9.15
C PRO A 85 -10.27 -24.53 -8.62
N ALA A 86 -10.06 -24.76 -7.32
CA ALA A 86 -8.79 -24.45 -6.63
C ALA A 86 -7.56 -25.07 -7.31
N GLU A 87 -7.70 -26.28 -7.84
CA GLU A 87 -6.60 -27.04 -8.46
C GLU A 87 -6.19 -26.49 -9.84
N ALA A 88 -7.03 -25.66 -10.46
CA ALA A 88 -6.77 -25.05 -11.76
C ALA A 88 -6.23 -23.61 -11.66
N ILE A 89 -6.23 -23.01 -10.47
CA ILE A 89 -5.75 -21.65 -10.26
C ILE A 89 -4.23 -21.64 -10.16
N ASN A 90 -3.57 -20.88 -11.03
CA ASN A 90 -2.14 -20.61 -10.91
C ASN A 90 -1.87 -19.53 -9.85
N GLN A 91 -1.44 -19.96 -8.65
CA GLN A 91 -1.22 -19.07 -7.51
C GLN A 91 -0.07 -18.08 -7.72
N ASP A 92 0.80 -18.33 -8.69
CA ASP A 92 1.89 -17.42 -9.06
C ASP A 92 1.41 -16.22 -9.87
N GLU A 93 0.21 -16.30 -10.46
CA GLU A 93 -0.38 -15.24 -11.27
C GLU A 93 -1.51 -14.48 -10.56
N VAL A 94 -2.27 -15.17 -9.73
CA VAL A 94 -3.47 -14.66 -9.03
C VAL A 94 -3.58 -15.28 -7.63
N SER A 95 -4.47 -14.78 -6.78
CA SER A 95 -4.75 -15.38 -5.48
C SER A 95 -5.53 -16.71 -5.60
N SER A 96 -5.17 -17.70 -4.78
CA SER A 96 -5.90 -18.96 -4.63
C SER A 96 -7.29 -18.76 -4.02
N TYR A 97 -7.52 -17.64 -3.32
CA TYR A 97 -8.81 -17.27 -2.74
C TYR A 97 -9.89 -16.99 -3.78
N LEU A 98 -9.56 -16.92 -5.07
CA LEU A 98 -10.55 -16.96 -6.15
C LEU A 98 -11.43 -18.23 -6.10
N SER A 99 -10.90 -19.34 -5.59
CA SER A 99 -11.67 -20.57 -5.41
C SER A 99 -12.87 -20.40 -4.47
N LEU A 100 -12.83 -19.44 -3.54
CA LEU A 100 -13.93 -19.13 -2.62
C LEU A 100 -15.20 -18.65 -3.33
N LEU A 101 -15.06 -18.06 -4.52
CA LEU A 101 -16.21 -17.72 -5.37
C LEU A 101 -16.99 -18.95 -5.84
N THR A 102 -16.41 -20.14 -5.73
CA THR A 102 -17.09 -21.40 -6.08
C THR A 102 -17.46 -22.21 -4.85
N SER A 103 -16.57 -22.30 -3.86
CA SER A 103 -16.78 -23.11 -2.66
C SER A 103 -17.65 -22.42 -1.60
N GLN A 104 -17.68 -21.09 -1.58
CA GLN A 104 -18.33 -20.26 -0.54
C GLN A 104 -19.19 -19.13 -1.14
N ARG A 105 -19.97 -19.44 -2.19
CA ARG A 105 -20.82 -18.48 -2.94
C ARG A 105 -21.83 -17.68 -2.12
N GLN A 106 -22.19 -18.16 -0.92
CA GLN A 106 -23.11 -17.44 -0.04
C GLN A 106 -22.40 -16.36 0.78
N GLU A 107 -21.08 -16.47 0.94
CA GLU A 107 -20.26 -15.55 1.73
C GLU A 107 -19.57 -14.51 0.85
N TYR A 108 -19.08 -14.92 -0.33
CA TYR A 108 -18.35 -14.04 -1.25
C TYR A 108 -19.14 -13.77 -2.53
N SER A 109 -19.44 -12.50 -2.81
CA SER A 109 -20.31 -12.08 -3.91
C SER A 109 -19.57 -11.85 -5.25
N GLY A 110 -18.24 -11.78 -5.19
CA GLY A 110 -17.37 -11.52 -6.34
C GLY A 110 -16.00 -11.00 -5.93
N VAL A 111 -15.17 -10.73 -6.95
CA VAL A 111 -13.90 -10.02 -6.82
C VAL A 111 -14.10 -8.60 -7.32
N PHE A 112 -13.46 -7.67 -6.62
CA PHE A 112 -13.50 -6.25 -6.92
C PHE A 112 -12.08 -5.71 -6.88
N TYR A 113 -11.86 -4.63 -7.62
CA TYR A 113 -10.63 -3.85 -7.51
C TYR A 113 -10.90 -2.39 -7.18
N SER A 114 -9.91 -1.75 -6.57
CA SER A 114 -9.84 -0.31 -6.37
C SER A 114 -8.43 0.15 -6.69
N LEU A 115 -8.31 1.38 -7.20
CA LEU A 115 -7.05 2.11 -7.24
C LEU A 115 -7.02 3.09 -6.06
N TYR A 116 -5.92 3.13 -5.32
CA TYR A 116 -5.75 4.06 -4.20
C TYR A 116 -4.26 4.24 -3.88
N ASP A 117 -3.81 5.49 -3.72
CA ASP A 117 -2.46 5.82 -3.25
C ASP A 117 -2.35 5.57 -1.75
N VAL A 118 -2.00 4.33 -1.38
CA VAL A 118 -1.88 3.91 0.01
C VAL A 118 -0.65 4.54 0.64
N ASN A 119 0.49 4.50 -0.05
CA ASN A 119 1.78 4.87 0.51
C ASN A 119 2.07 6.39 0.47
N HIS A 120 1.16 7.18 -0.11
CA HIS A 120 1.22 8.64 -0.29
C HIS A 120 2.40 9.12 -1.15
N ASP A 121 2.79 8.33 -2.16
CA ASP A 121 3.87 8.68 -3.10
C ASP A 121 3.37 9.35 -4.39
N GLY A 122 2.05 9.47 -4.55
CA GLY A 122 1.39 10.03 -5.73
C GLY A 122 1.04 8.99 -6.81
N THR A 123 1.35 7.72 -6.58
CA THR A 123 1.02 6.60 -7.46
C THR A 123 0.00 5.70 -6.79
N GLU A 124 -1.11 5.44 -7.47
CA GLU A 124 -2.13 4.55 -6.92
C GLU A 124 -1.66 3.08 -6.95
N GLU A 125 -1.87 2.35 -5.85
CA GLU A 125 -1.81 0.90 -5.84
C GLU A 125 -3.11 0.27 -6.33
N LEU A 126 -3.00 -0.90 -6.96
CA LEU A 126 -4.12 -1.76 -7.29
C LEU A 126 -4.41 -2.70 -6.12
N LEU A 127 -5.56 -2.51 -5.49
CA LEU A 127 -6.10 -3.34 -4.43
C LEU A 127 -7.08 -4.34 -5.05
N LEU A 128 -6.92 -5.63 -4.80
CA LEU A 128 -7.91 -6.65 -5.17
C LEU A 128 -8.52 -7.28 -3.91
N ALA A 129 -9.85 -7.37 -3.89
CA ALA A 129 -10.59 -7.85 -2.74
C ALA A 129 -11.74 -8.80 -3.12
N LEU A 130 -12.06 -9.70 -2.20
CA LEU A 130 -13.35 -10.37 -2.19
C LEU A 130 -14.37 -9.50 -1.45
N ASP A 131 -15.58 -9.37 -2.00
CA ASP A 131 -16.69 -8.74 -1.28
C ASP A 131 -17.38 -9.76 -0.38
N LYS A 132 -17.28 -9.53 0.93
CA LYS A 132 -17.92 -10.30 2.01
C LYS A 132 -19.02 -9.46 2.68
N SER A 133 -19.95 -8.94 1.87
CA SER A 133 -21.15 -8.17 2.26
C SER A 133 -20.92 -6.88 3.05
N GLU A 134 -20.36 -6.97 4.26
CA GLU A 134 -20.06 -5.85 5.16
C GLU A 134 -18.57 -5.47 5.18
N GLU A 135 -17.70 -6.32 4.62
CA GLU A 135 -16.26 -6.04 4.48
C GLU A 135 -15.73 -6.37 3.08
N TYR A 136 -14.73 -5.62 2.61
CA TYR A 136 -13.86 -6.04 1.51
C TYR A 136 -12.61 -6.69 2.12
N VAL A 137 -12.34 -7.94 1.75
CA VAL A 137 -11.16 -8.67 2.22
C VAL A 137 -10.10 -8.62 1.13
N LEU A 138 -8.99 -7.93 1.37
CA LEU A 138 -7.87 -7.90 0.43
C LEU A 138 -7.31 -9.30 0.22
N ILE A 139 -7.16 -9.69 -1.03
CA ILE A 139 -6.55 -10.96 -1.47
C ILE A 139 -5.29 -10.73 -2.30
N ASP A 140 -5.09 -9.50 -2.79
CA ASP A 140 -3.90 -9.12 -3.51
C ASP A 140 -3.67 -7.61 -3.47
N LEU A 141 -2.43 -7.22 -3.76
CA LEU A 141 -2.00 -5.83 -3.77
C LEU A 141 -0.84 -5.67 -4.76
N TYR A 142 -0.98 -4.74 -5.69
CA TYR A 142 0.08 -4.42 -6.65
C TYR A 142 0.43 -2.94 -6.62
N THR A 143 1.71 -2.63 -6.73
CA THR A 143 2.22 -1.27 -6.98
C THR A 143 2.84 -1.19 -8.37
N GLN A 144 2.86 0.00 -8.96
CA GLN A 144 3.54 0.22 -10.24
C GLN A 144 5.03 0.39 -9.99
N LEU A 145 5.86 -0.40 -10.69
CA LEU A 145 7.30 -0.29 -10.66
C LEU A 145 7.79 -0.06 -12.09
N ALA A 146 8.03 1.22 -12.42
CA ALA A 146 8.28 1.66 -13.79
C ALA A 146 7.15 1.24 -14.76
N ASP A 147 7.46 0.42 -15.77
CA ASP A 147 6.51 -0.03 -16.79
C ASP A 147 5.88 -1.39 -16.46
N GLU A 148 6.07 -1.91 -15.24
CA GLU A 148 5.58 -3.21 -14.79
C GLU A 148 4.83 -3.10 -13.45
N SER A 149 4.03 -4.13 -13.13
CA SER A 149 3.36 -4.26 -11.83
C SER A 149 4.18 -5.13 -10.90
N LEU A 150 4.40 -4.70 -9.66
CA LEU A 150 4.98 -5.51 -8.61
C LEU A 150 3.87 -6.00 -7.66
N ARG A 151 3.77 -7.32 -7.49
CA ARG A 151 2.86 -7.95 -6.52
C ARG A 151 3.44 -7.86 -5.10
N LEU A 152 2.86 -7.01 -4.27
CA LEU A 152 3.38 -6.72 -2.93
C LEU A 152 3.14 -7.85 -1.93
N VAL A 153 2.11 -8.67 -2.13
CA VAL A 153 1.77 -9.77 -1.20
C VAL A 153 2.69 -10.99 -1.31
N ASP A 154 3.51 -11.09 -2.35
CA ASP A 154 4.42 -12.25 -2.53
C ASP A 154 5.46 -12.35 -1.40
N ASN A 155 5.79 -11.24 -0.74
CA ASN A 155 6.66 -11.24 0.44
C ASN A 155 6.11 -12.11 1.59
N PHE A 156 4.80 -12.31 1.66
CA PHE A 156 4.14 -13.12 2.69
C PHE A 156 4.13 -14.61 2.36
N ARG A 157 4.10 -14.97 1.07
CA ARG A 157 4.14 -16.39 0.63
C ARG A 157 5.44 -17.07 1.04
N ASN A 158 6.55 -16.34 1.02
CA ASN A 158 7.84 -16.80 1.54
C ASN A 158 7.83 -17.05 3.05
N LEU A 159 6.86 -16.47 3.78
CA LEU A 159 6.64 -16.66 5.22
C LEU A 159 5.58 -17.74 5.51
N GLY A 160 5.03 -18.40 4.48
CA GLY A 160 3.98 -19.40 4.61
C GLY A 160 2.56 -18.83 4.71
N PHE A 161 2.38 -17.55 4.40
CA PHE A 161 1.06 -16.88 4.44
C PHE A 161 0.61 -16.51 3.03
N GLU A 162 -0.65 -16.78 2.71
CA GLU A 162 -1.33 -16.15 1.59
C GLU A 162 -2.25 -15.06 2.14
N ILE A 163 -2.15 -13.84 1.60
CA ILE A 163 -2.98 -12.73 2.06
C ILE A 163 -4.44 -12.96 1.66
N GLY A 164 -5.34 -12.86 2.64
CA GLY A 164 -6.77 -13.09 2.47
C GLY A 164 -7.47 -13.38 3.79
N PRO A 165 -8.60 -14.11 3.77
CA PRO A 165 -9.43 -14.36 4.96
C PRO A 165 -8.71 -14.90 6.20
N ASP A 166 -7.64 -15.68 6.04
CA ASP A 166 -6.92 -16.30 7.16
C ASP A 166 -5.66 -15.53 7.60
N ALA A 167 -5.17 -14.61 6.75
CA ALA A 167 -4.00 -13.77 7.01
C ALA A 167 -4.23 -12.40 6.37
N LEU A 168 -4.66 -11.44 7.17
CA LEU A 168 -5.15 -10.16 6.71
C LEU A 168 -3.99 -9.19 6.53
N LEU A 169 -4.01 -8.43 5.44
CA LEU A 169 -3.19 -7.24 5.26
C LEU A 169 -4.13 -6.03 5.16
N ARG A 170 -4.04 -5.11 6.12
CA ARG A 170 -4.92 -3.94 6.24
C ARG A 170 -4.11 -2.67 6.01
N PRO A 171 -4.39 -1.89 4.95
CA PRO A 171 -3.80 -0.57 4.77
C PRO A 171 -4.17 0.37 5.92
N LEU A 172 -3.23 1.19 6.35
CA LEU A 172 -3.40 2.21 7.39
C LEU A 172 -3.39 3.60 6.75
N GLN A 173 -4.03 4.57 7.41
CA GLN A 173 -4.13 5.94 6.89
C GLN A 173 -2.77 6.66 6.77
N ASP A 174 -1.75 6.21 7.50
CA ASP A 174 -0.40 6.77 7.44
C ASP A 174 0.50 6.15 6.34
N GLY A 175 -0.08 5.27 5.51
CA GLY A 175 0.61 4.58 4.42
C GLY A 175 1.45 3.38 4.83
N THR A 176 1.28 2.91 6.07
CA THR A 176 1.77 1.59 6.50
C THR A 176 0.69 0.52 6.35
N TYR A 177 1.06 -0.74 6.58
CA TYR A 177 0.15 -1.87 6.50
C TYR A 177 0.23 -2.70 7.77
N LEU A 178 -0.92 -3.01 8.36
CA LEU A 178 -1.06 -3.95 9.45
C LEU A 178 -1.32 -5.34 8.90
N PHE A 179 -0.40 -6.27 9.14
CA PHE A 179 -0.62 -7.69 8.94
C PHE A 179 -1.13 -8.32 10.24
N GLU A 180 -2.16 -9.17 10.14
CA GLU A 180 -2.71 -9.99 11.21
C GLU A 180 -2.88 -11.43 10.71
N GLY A 181 -2.16 -12.37 11.30
CA GLY A 181 -2.26 -13.78 10.93
C GLY A 181 -1.52 -14.69 11.93
N ASP A 182 -2.09 -15.86 12.19
CA ASP A 182 -1.54 -16.87 13.12
C ASP A 182 -1.19 -16.29 14.52
N GLY A 183 -2.02 -15.37 15.01
CA GLY A 183 -1.83 -14.71 16.30
C GLY A 183 -0.69 -13.68 16.36
N VAL A 184 -0.04 -13.39 15.23
CA VAL A 184 1.05 -12.41 15.13
C VAL A 184 0.57 -11.16 14.39
N PHE A 185 0.97 -10.00 14.91
CA PHE A 185 0.75 -8.70 14.29
C PHE A 185 2.08 -8.14 13.80
N ARG A 186 2.11 -7.61 12.58
CA ARG A 186 3.31 -7.00 12.00
C ARG A 186 2.94 -5.71 11.28
N ILE A 187 3.79 -4.69 11.40
CA ILE A 187 3.65 -3.47 10.60
C ILE A 187 4.65 -3.53 9.46
N TYR A 188 4.17 -3.24 8.26
CA TYR A 188 4.96 -3.14 7.04
C TYR A 188 4.89 -1.74 6.46
N GLN A 189 5.94 -1.35 5.75
CA GLN A 189 6.01 -0.12 4.98
C GLN A 189 6.56 -0.42 3.60
N TYR A 190 6.01 0.20 2.55
CA TYR A 190 6.59 0.09 1.23
C TYR A 190 8.00 0.71 1.19
N ASN A 191 8.93 0.04 0.51
CA ASN A 191 10.30 0.49 0.38
C ASN A 191 10.69 0.59 -1.11
N ALA A 192 10.74 1.80 -1.66
CA ALA A 192 11.12 2.00 -3.05
C ALA A 192 12.59 1.63 -3.38
N MET A 193 13.51 1.62 -2.40
CA MET A 193 14.91 1.25 -2.65
C MET A 193 15.11 -0.26 -2.80
N ILE A 194 14.30 -1.05 -2.10
CA ILE A 194 14.22 -2.51 -2.25
C ILE A 194 12.72 -2.79 -2.42
N PRO A 195 12.20 -2.66 -3.66
CA PRO A 195 10.76 -2.65 -3.94
C PRO A 195 10.03 -3.79 -3.24
N GLY A 196 9.03 -3.42 -2.46
CA GLY A 196 8.23 -4.37 -1.68
C GLY A 196 7.93 -3.87 -0.28
N LEU A 197 7.17 -4.69 0.44
CA LEU A 197 6.79 -4.42 1.83
C LEU A 197 7.90 -4.85 2.79
N LYS A 198 8.49 -3.88 3.48
CA LYS A 198 9.49 -4.09 4.53
C LYS A 198 8.80 -4.10 5.89
N ARG A 199 9.02 -5.18 6.66
CA ARG A 199 8.59 -5.26 8.06
C ARG A 199 9.34 -4.22 8.91
N ILE A 200 8.61 -3.42 9.67
CA ILE A 200 9.16 -2.40 10.59
C ILE A 200 8.88 -2.70 12.07
N SER A 201 7.87 -3.53 12.38
CA SER A 201 7.62 -4.02 13.74
C SER A 201 6.87 -5.36 13.75
N GLU A 202 6.87 -6.03 14.91
CA GLU A 202 6.18 -7.30 15.18
C GLU A 202 5.71 -7.32 16.65
N SER A 203 4.56 -7.93 16.91
CA SER A 203 3.95 -8.05 18.24
C SER A 203 3.03 -9.29 18.32
N ASP A 204 2.96 -9.93 19.48
CA ASP A 204 2.02 -11.02 19.78
C ASP A 204 0.65 -10.50 20.26
N THR A 205 0.47 -9.19 20.29
CA THR A 205 -0.78 -8.50 20.65
C THR A 205 -1.06 -7.38 19.66
N ASN A 206 -2.34 -7.04 19.47
CA ASN A 206 -2.74 -5.99 18.54
C ASN A 206 -2.06 -4.66 18.90
N PRO A 207 -1.17 -4.13 18.04
CA PRO A 207 -0.42 -2.93 18.34
C PRO A 207 -1.28 -1.66 18.19
N GLU A 208 -0.94 -0.63 18.95
CA GLU A 208 -1.43 0.73 18.68
C GLU A 208 -0.88 1.19 17.33
N THR A 209 -1.77 1.58 16.42
CA THR A 209 -1.46 1.94 15.04
C THR A 209 -2.17 3.23 14.63
N SER A 210 -1.77 3.79 13.48
CA SER A 210 -2.64 4.74 12.77
C SER A 210 -3.99 4.09 12.46
N PRO A 211 -5.10 4.85 12.36
CA PRO A 211 -6.39 4.28 11.98
C PRO A 211 -6.31 3.47 10.68
N LEU A 212 -7.11 2.41 10.60
CA LEU A 212 -7.28 1.62 9.38
C LEU A 212 -7.80 2.51 8.24
N LEU A 213 -7.35 2.24 7.02
CA LEU A 213 -8.02 2.75 5.83
C LEU A 213 -9.40 2.07 5.71
N GLU A 214 -10.47 2.85 5.66
CA GLU A 214 -11.81 2.31 5.49
C GLU A 214 -12.03 1.84 4.05
N LEU A 215 -11.79 0.56 3.78
CA LEU A 215 -11.91 -0.01 2.44
C LEU A 215 -13.30 0.24 1.82
N ARG A 216 -14.37 0.20 2.60
CA ARG A 216 -15.75 0.48 2.15
C ARG A 216 -15.96 1.89 1.60
N SER A 217 -15.08 2.83 1.94
CA SER A 217 -15.14 4.21 1.44
C SER A 217 -14.48 4.39 0.07
N LEU A 218 -13.71 3.40 -0.39
CA LEU A 218 -13.04 3.44 -1.70
C LEU A 218 -14.02 3.18 -2.85
N HIS A 219 -13.63 3.58 -4.06
CA HIS A 219 -14.39 3.29 -5.26
C HIS A 219 -14.03 1.91 -5.81
N TRP A 220 -14.92 0.94 -5.60
CA TRP A 220 -14.72 -0.44 -6.05
C TRP A 220 -15.40 -0.72 -7.38
N VAL A 221 -14.67 -1.36 -8.28
CA VAL A 221 -15.17 -1.84 -9.57
C VAL A 221 -15.20 -3.37 -9.53
N LYS A 222 -16.34 -3.95 -9.91
CA LYS A 222 -16.52 -5.41 -9.97
C LYS A 222 -15.76 -5.99 -11.17
N LEU A 223 -15.09 -7.12 -10.98
CA LEU A 223 -14.47 -7.92 -12.04
C LEU A 223 -15.45 -8.83 -12.77
#